data_AF-A0A0D3FRW4-F1
#
_entry.id   AF-A0A0D3FRW4-F1
#
_cell.length_a   1.000
_cell.length_b   1.000
_cell.length_c   1.000
_cell.angle_alpha   90.00
_cell.angle_beta   90.00
_cell.angle_gamma   90.00
#
_symmetry.space_group_name_H-M   'P 1'
#
loop_
_entity.id
_entity.type
_entity.pdbx_description
1 polymer ?
#
loop_
_entity_poly.entity_id
_entity_poly.type
_entity_poly.pdbx_seq_one_letter_code
_entity_poly.pdbx_strand_id
1 'polypeptide(L)'
;MPIVLQSSSGKLFRRFGVYLQCIATEADLICESLRRGADATDFLIEQSCEIRMCALSLMNCNSDHSVAAAAAMMGIAKEAKARIEWMIKMKELLDDFNLPDDQLMEKTFFAPGGHVDDIASSEAAKTTRDK
;
A
#
# COMPACT_ATOMS: atom_id res chain seq x y z
N MET A 1 16.82 15.27 -41.29
CA MET A 1 16.11 14.53 -40.23
C MET A 1 15.31 15.53 -39.42
N PRO A 2 13.97 15.48 -39.37
CA PRO A 2 13.22 16.41 -38.52
C PRO A 2 13.22 15.90 -37.08
N ILE A 3 13.61 16.76 -36.14
CA ILE A 3 13.42 16.54 -34.71
C ILE A 3 11.93 16.79 -34.42
N VAL A 4 11.19 15.73 -34.12
CA VAL A 4 9.80 15.85 -33.66
C VAL A 4 9.82 16.41 -32.24
N LEU A 5 9.53 17.70 -32.09
CA LEU A 5 9.20 18.33 -30.82
C LEU A 5 7.87 17.74 -30.31
N GLN A 6 7.94 16.62 -29.61
CA GLN A 6 6.79 16.12 -28.86
C GLN A 6 6.45 17.13 -27.76
N SER A 7 5.26 17.74 -27.83
CA SER A 7 4.75 18.69 -26.85
C SER A 7 4.87 18.13 -25.42
N SER A 8 5.78 18.71 -24.65
CA SER A 8 6.09 18.37 -23.26
C SER A 8 4.87 18.54 -22.35
N SER A 9 3.97 19.47 -22.69
CA SER A 9 2.74 19.76 -21.93
C SER A 9 1.76 18.58 -21.91
N GLY A 10 1.60 17.85 -23.02
CA GLY A 10 0.67 16.71 -23.12
C GLY A 10 1.15 15.44 -22.40
N LYS A 11 2.46 15.31 -22.17
CA LYS A 11 3.06 14.21 -21.39
C LYS A 11 3.04 14.52 -19.89
N LEU A 12 3.25 15.78 -19.54
CA LEU A 12 3.18 16.27 -18.16
C LEU A 12 1.76 16.13 -17.60
N PHE A 13 0.73 16.56 -18.35
CA PHE A 13 -0.67 16.45 -17.93
C PHE A 13 -1.12 15.01 -17.68
N ARG A 14 -0.62 14.06 -18.50
CA ARG A 14 -0.90 12.62 -18.32
C ARG A 14 -0.29 12.05 -17.04
N ARG A 15 0.92 12.48 -16.65
CA ARG A 15 1.57 12.02 -15.42
C ARG A 15 0.84 12.51 -14.18
N PHE A 16 0.47 13.79 -14.14
CA PHE A 16 -0.33 14.37 -13.06
C PHE A 16 -1.63 13.59 -12.81
N GLY A 17 -2.31 13.17 -13.88
CA GLY A 17 -3.52 12.36 -13.76
C GLY A 17 -3.30 11.03 -13.04
N VAL A 18 -2.14 10.39 -13.23
CA VAL A 18 -1.84 9.10 -12.59
C VAL A 18 -1.65 9.26 -11.08
N TYR A 19 -0.93 10.28 -10.64
CA TYR A 19 -0.75 10.55 -9.20
C TYR A 19 -2.07 10.90 -8.52
N LEU A 20 -2.90 11.75 -9.15
CA LEU A 20 -4.24 12.07 -8.64
C LEU A 20 -5.14 10.83 -8.56
N GLN A 21 -5.09 9.95 -9.57
CA GLN A 21 -5.83 8.70 -9.56
C GLN A 21 -5.38 7.78 -8.43
N CYS A 22 -4.08 7.66 -8.18
CA CYS A 22 -3.55 6.91 -7.04
C CYS A 22 -4.05 7.48 -5.72
N ILE A 23 -3.95 8.80 -5.53
CA ILE A 23 -4.41 9.47 -4.31
C ILE A 23 -5.90 9.24 -4.05
N ALA A 24 -6.74 9.37 -5.09
CA ALA A 24 -8.17 9.16 -4.98
C ALA A 24 -8.50 7.71 -4.62
N THR A 25 -7.86 6.75 -5.30
CA THR A 25 -8.13 5.32 -5.07
C THR A 25 -7.70 4.88 -3.66
N GLU A 26 -6.58 5.38 -3.16
CA GLU A 26 -6.13 5.13 -1.79
C GLU A 26 -7.07 5.77 -0.75
N ALA A 27 -7.57 6.97 -1.03
CA ALA A 27 -8.59 7.60 -0.17
C ALA A 27 -9.88 6.76 -0.11
N ASP A 28 -10.33 6.20 -1.24
CA ASP A 28 -11.47 5.30 -1.29
C ASP A 28 -11.22 4.02 -0.49
N LEU A 29 -10.00 3.47 -0.54
CA LEU A 29 -9.61 2.29 0.25
C LEU A 29 -9.68 2.56 1.76
N ILE A 30 -9.19 3.71 2.22
CA ILE A 30 -9.32 4.12 3.64
C ILE A 30 -10.79 4.24 4.02
N CYS A 31 -11.60 4.92 3.20
CA CYS A 31 -13.04 5.08 3.47
C CYS A 31 -13.74 3.73 3.59
N GLU A 32 -13.42 2.80 2.69
CA GLU A 32 -14.00 1.45 2.69
C GLU A 32 -13.55 0.63 3.91
N SER A 33 -12.28 0.77 4.31
CA SER A 33 -11.74 0.11 5.50
C SER A 33 -12.41 0.63 6.78
N LEU A 34 -12.52 1.95 6.93
CA LEU A 34 -13.21 2.57 8.07
C LEU A 34 -14.69 2.21 8.12
N ARG A 35 -15.36 2.15 6.96
CA ARG A 35 -16.76 1.72 6.85
C ARG A 35 -17.00 0.31 7.39
N ARG A 36 -15.96 -0.54 7.39
CA ARG A 36 -15.97 -1.92 7.88
C ARG A 36 -15.44 -2.07 9.29
N GLY A 37 -15.18 -0.96 9.98
CA GLY A 37 -14.73 -0.98 11.38
C GLY A 37 -13.23 -1.14 11.57
N ALA A 38 -12.40 -0.92 10.53
CA ALA A 38 -10.96 -0.80 10.73
C ALA A 38 -10.64 0.37 11.68
N ASP A 39 -9.66 0.18 12.57
CA ASP A 39 -9.15 1.26 13.41
C ASP A 39 -8.36 2.26 12.55
N ALA A 40 -8.38 3.54 12.92
CA ALA A 40 -7.63 4.57 12.19
C ALA A 40 -6.10 4.34 12.18
N THR A 41 -5.60 3.54 13.13
CA THR A 41 -4.20 3.11 13.23
C THR A 41 -3.95 1.74 12.61
N ASP A 42 -4.94 1.17 11.91
CA ASP A 42 -4.73 -0.05 11.15
C ASP A 42 -3.61 0.15 10.12
N PHE A 43 -2.73 -0.84 10.02
CA PHE A 43 -1.58 -0.82 9.14
C PHE A 43 -1.95 -0.46 7.69
N LEU A 44 -3.10 -0.91 7.19
CA LEU A 44 -3.55 -0.61 5.84
C LEU A 44 -3.88 0.88 5.66
N ILE A 45 -4.45 1.53 6.69
CA ILE A 45 -4.76 2.96 6.66
C ILE A 45 -3.47 3.79 6.72
N GLU A 46 -2.53 3.40 7.58
CA GLU A 46 -1.23 4.07 7.68
C GLU A 46 -0.45 3.97 6.36
N GLN A 47 -0.35 2.78 5.78
CA GLN A 47 0.31 2.58 4.48
C GLN A 47 -0.38 3.37 3.37
N SER A 48 -1.71 3.39 3.34
CA SER A 48 -2.47 4.17 2.36
C SER A 48 -2.20 5.68 2.49
N CYS A 49 -2.07 6.19 3.72
CA CYS A 49 -1.67 7.59 3.95
C CYS A 49 -0.26 7.89 3.42
N GLU A 50 0.71 7.02 3.70
CA GLU A 50 2.10 7.16 3.21
C GLU A 50 2.16 7.15 1.68
N ILE A 51 1.41 6.26 1.03
CA ILE A 51 1.32 6.19 -0.44
C ILE A 51 0.76 7.50 -1.00
N ARG A 52 -0.29 8.06 -0.39
CA ARG A 52 -0.89 9.35 -0.83
C ARG A 52 0.11 10.50 -0.70
N MET A 53 0.88 10.54 0.39
CA MET A 53 1.93 11.54 0.61
C MET A 53 3.08 11.37 -0.39
N CYS A 54 3.48 10.14 -0.70
CA CYS A 54 4.46 9.84 -1.73
C CYS A 54 3.97 10.28 -3.12
N ALA A 55 2.72 9.96 -3.48
CA ALA A 55 2.12 10.35 -4.75
C ALA A 55 2.05 11.87 -4.89
N LEU A 56 1.65 12.59 -3.83
CA LEU A 56 1.63 14.04 -3.80
C LEU A 56 3.02 14.66 -3.98
N SER A 57 4.03 14.09 -3.30
CA SER A 57 5.42 14.55 -3.40
C SER A 57 6.00 14.33 -4.80
N LEU A 58 5.69 13.19 -5.42
CA LEU A 58 6.14 12.84 -6.77
C LEU A 58 5.38 13.55 -7.88
N MET A 59 4.17 14.04 -7.59
CA MET A 59 3.32 14.74 -8.54
C MET A 59 4.07 15.90 -9.21
N ASN A 60 4.84 16.67 -8.44
CA ASN A 60 5.62 17.82 -8.95
C ASN A 60 7.06 17.47 -9.36
N CYS A 61 7.44 16.19 -9.36
CA CYS A 61 8.78 15.76 -9.69
C CYS A 61 9.00 15.75 -11.22
N ASN A 62 9.95 16.57 -11.69
CA ASN A 62 10.31 16.68 -13.11
C ASN A 62 11.63 15.97 -13.46
N SER A 63 12.06 14.98 -12.67
CA SER A 63 13.29 14.21 -12.93
C SER A 63 13.13 13.20 -14.06
N ASP A 64 14.23 12.60 -14.53
CA ASP A 64 14.23 11.53 -15.53
C ASP A 64 13.43 10.29 -15.08
N HIS A 65 13.30 10.08 -13.77
CA HIS A 65 12.55 8.97 -13.18
C HIS A 65 11.05 9.22 -13.01
N SER A 66 10.58 10.43 -13.31
CA SER A 66 9.16 10.82 -13.16
C SER A 66 8.17 9.95 -13.95
N VAL A 67 8.58 9.37 -15.09
CA VAL A 67 7.75 8.43 -15.86
C VAL A 67 7.67 7.07 -15.15
N ALA A 68 8.80 6.57 -14.65
CA ALA A 68 8.84 5.32 -13.88
C ALA A 68 8.06 5.44 -12.57
N ALA A 69 8.19 6.57 -11.88
CA ALA A 69 7.43 6.89 -10.68
C ALA A 69 5.91 6.92 -10.94
N ALA A 70 5.48 7.54 -12.04
CA ALA A 70 4.07 7.53 -12.42
C ALA A 70 3.59 6.10 -12.74
N ALA A 71 4.38 5.30 -13.46
CA ALA A 71 4.03 3.90 -13.75
C ALA A 71 3.91 3.05 -12.46
N ALA A 72 4.80 3.25 -11.48
CA ALA A 72 4.72 2.57 -10.18
C ALA A 72 3.43 2.97 -9.44
N MET A 73 3.10 4.27 -9.38
CA MET A 73 1.87 4.75 -8.75
C MET A 73 0.61 4.24 -9.45
N MET A 74 0.65 4.01 -10.77
CA MET A 74 -0.45 3.34 -11.48
C MET A 74 -0.61 1.87 -11.05
N GLY A 75 0.50 1.17 -10.78
CA GLY A 75 0.47 -0.19 -10.24
C GLY A 75 -0.18 -0.22 -8.86
N ILE A 76 0.26 0.65 -7.97
CA ILE A 76 -0.28 0.78 -6.61
C ILE A 76 -1.79 1.10 -6.65
N ALA A 77 -2.22 2.04 -7.49
CA ALA A 77 -3.63 2.36 -7.65
C ALA A 77 -4.47 1.14 -8.09
N LYS A 78 -3.94 0.27 -8.95
CA LYS A 78 -4.63 -0.97 -9.36
C LYS A 78 -4.76 -1.96 -8.21
N GLU A 79 -3.74 -2.11 -7.39
CA GLU A 79 -3.76 -2.99 -6.21
C GLU A 79 -4.75 -2.48 -5.15
N ALA A 80 -4.78 -1.18 -4.88
CA ALA A 80 -5.75 -0.55 -3.99
C ALA A 80 -7.19 -0.80 -4.47
N LYS A 81 -7.44 -0.60 -5.78
CA LYS A 81 -8.74 -0.88 -6.37
C LYS A 81 -9.14 -2.36 -6.23
N ALA A 82 -8.23 -3.29 -6.48
CA ALA A 82 -8.51 -4.72 -6.32
C ALA A 82 -8.86 -5.08 -4.87
N ARG A 83 -8.22 -4.43 -3.88
CA ARG A 83 -8.58 -4.58 -2.46
C ARG A 83 -9.98 -4.07 -2.17
N ILE A 84 -10.36 -2.89 -2.66
CA ILE A 84 -11.72 -2.36 -2.51
C ILE A 84 -12.75 -3.33 -3.12
N GLU A 85 -12.52 -3.79 -4.35
CA GLU A 85 -13.41 -4.74 -5.04
C GLU A 85 -13.56 -6.04 -4.25
N TRP A 86 -12.45 -6.57 -3.71
CA TRP A 86 -12.48 -7.74 -2.84
C TRP A 86 -13.29 -7.52 -1.57
N MET A 87 -13.06 -6.39 -0.89
CA MET A 87 -13.83 -6.02 0.30
C MET A 87 -15.32 -5.98 -0.02
N ILE A 88 -15.73 -5.26 -1.06
CA ILE A 88 -17.15 -5.16 -1.49
C ILE A 88 -17.74 -6.55 -1.71
N LYS A 89 -17.06 -7.40 -2.48
CA LYS A 89 -17.50 -8.78 -2.75
C LYS A 89 -17.63 -9.62 -1.47
N MET A 90 -16.71 -9.51 -0.52
CA MET A 90 -16.80 -10.25 0.75
C MET A 90 -18.02 -9.82 1.57
N LYS A 91 -18.40 -8.53 1.51
CA LYS A 91 -19.63 -8.06 2.16
C LYS A 91 -20.88 -8.67 1.54
N GLU A 92 -20.97 -8.67 0.21
CA GLU A 92 -22.11 -9.28 -0.50
C GLU A 92 -22.28 -10.75 -0.14
N LEU A 93 -21.16 -11.50 -0.06
CA LEU A 93 -21.20 -12.90 0.36
C LEU A 93 -21.66 -13.07 1.81
N LEU A 94 -21.18 -12.24 2.73
CA LEU A 94 -21.62 -12.29 4.14
C LEU A 94 -23.12 -12.05 4.27
N ASP A 95 -23.63 -11.04 3.57
CA ASP A 95 -25.05 -10.70 3.54
C ASP A 95 -25.88 -11.88 2.99
N ASP A 96 -25.42 -12.54 1.93
CA ASP A 96 -26.09 -13.72 1.32
C ASP A 96 -26.15 -14.95 2.26
N PHE A 97 -25.13 -15.15 3.09
CA PHE A 97 -25.05 -16.31 4.00
C PHE A 97 -25.64 -16.05 5.39
N ASN A 98 -26.16 -14.85 5.70
CA ASN A 98 -26.54 -14.43 7.06
C ASN A 98 -25.43 -14.75 8.09
N LEU A 99 -24.17 -14.70 7.68
CA LEU A 99 -23.06 -15.05 8.55
C LEU A 99 -22.68 -13.81 9.37
N PRO A 100 -22.49 -13.92 10.69
CA PRO A 100 -22.05 -12.79 11.49
C PRO A 100 -20.68 -12.27 11.02
N ASP A 101 -20.53 -10.95 11.02
CA ASP A 101 -19.36 -10.20 10.50
C ASP A 101 -18.06 -10.50 11.29
N ASP A 102 -18.19 -11.15 12.45
CA ASP A 102 -17.12 -11.49 13.39
C ASP A 102 -16.16 -12.59 12.91
N GLN A 103 -16.49 -13.34 11.85
CA GLN A 103 -15.66 -14.45 11.37
C GLN A 103 -14.57 -14.07 10.36
N LEU A 104 -14.51 -12.82 9.89
CA LEU A 104 -13.71 -12.47 8.70
C LEU A 104 -12.34 -11.83 8.97
N MET A 105 -12.15 -11.14 10.10
CA MET A 105 -10.88 -10.45 10.35
C MET A 105 -9.79 -11.33 11.00
N GLU A 106 -10.17 -12.42 11.68
CA GLU A 106 -9.21 -13.18 12.50
C GLU A 106 -8.56 -14.38 11.75
N LYS A 107 -9.21 -14.91 10.71
CA LYS A 107 -8.81 -16.21 10.11
C LYS A 107 -8.00 -16.17 8.81
N THR A 108 -7.71 -15.00 8.26
CA THR A 108 -6.79 -14.89 7.10
C THR A 108 -5.44 -14.26 7.44
N PHE A 109 -5.26 -13.74 8.66
CA PHE A 109 -4.02 -13.04 9.04
C PHE A 109 -3.07 -13.84 9.96
N PHE A 110 -3.56 -14.89 10.65
CA PHE A 110 -2.71 -15.75 11.47
C PHE A 110 -2.65 -17.18 10.93
N ALA A 111 -1.55 -17.52 10.23
CA ALA A 111 -0.95 -18.83 10.39
C ALA A 111 0.00 -18.75 11.60
N PRO A 112 -0.26 -19.41 12.73
CA PRO A 112 0.67 -19.47 13.86
C PRO A 112 1.65 -20.63 13.68
N GLY A 113 2.95 -20.32 13.69
CA GLY A 113 4.04 -21.30 13.78
C GLY A 113 5.39 -20.67 13.42
N GLY A 114 6.30 -20.34 14.35
CA GLY A 114 6.31 -20.63 15.77
C GLY A 114 7.12 -19.62 16.57
N HIS A 115 6.72 -19.51 17.82
CA HIS A 115 7.38 -18.86 18.92
C HIS A 115 8.50 -19.75 19.45
N VAL A 116 9.69 -19.19 19.66
CA VAL A 116 10.71 -19.70 20.57
C VAL A 116 11.29 -18.50 21.30
N ASP A 117 10.74 -18.21 22.47
CA ASP A 117 11.38 -17.35 23.46
C ASP A 117 12.49 -18.11 24.19
N ASP A 118 13.57 -17.40 24.45
CA ASP A 118 14.52 -17.50 25.57
C ASP A 118 15.41 -18.75 25.75
N ILE A 119 16.68 -18.59 25.37
CA ILE A 119 17.79 -18.97 26.27
C ILE A 119 18.60 -17.71 26.58
N ALA A 120 18.56 -17.38 27.86
CA ALA A 120 19.17 -16.26 28.54
C ALA A 120 20.71 -16.27 28.56
N SER A 121 21.24 -15.07 28.84
CA SER A 121 22.43 -14.78 29.65
C SER A 121 23.81 -15.29 29.23
N SER A 122 24.69 -14.36 28.86
CA SER A 122 26.02 -14.10 29.47
C SER A 122 26.80 -13.19 28.51
N GLU A 123 26.82 -11.88 28.71
CA GLU A 123 27.84 -11.18 29.51
C GLU A 123 29.30 -11.44 29.10
N ALA A 124 29.98 -10.33 28.78
CA ALA A 124 31.40 -10.02 28.98
C ALA A 124 32.50 -10.70 28.15
N ALA A 125 33.10 -9.87 27.29
CA ALA A 125 34.52 -9.47 27.32
C ALA A 125 35.66 -10.42 26.88
N LYS A 126 36.60 -9.78 26.14
CA LYS A 126 38.05 -10.04 25.99
C LYS A 126 38.47 -11.23 25.11
N THR A 127 39.16 -10.99 23.98
CA THR A 127 40.60 -10.69 23.79
C THR A 127 41.47 -11.95 23.55
N THR A 128 42.14 -11.95 22.39
CA THR A 128 43.41 -12.61 22.03
C THR A 128 43.58 -14.14 22.03
N ARG A 129 44.09 -14.64 20.88
CA ARG A 129 45.41 -15.29 20.68
C ARG A 129 45.38 -16.71 20.07
N ASP A 130 46.02 -16.77 18.90
CA ASP A 130 46.86 -17.83 18.28
C ASP A 130 46.73 -19.29 18.73
N LYS A 131 46.58 -20.17 17.74
CA LYS A 131 47.57 -21.20 17.40
C LYS A 131 47.42 -21.64 15.95
#